data_AF-A0A7S3CRL3-F1
#
_entry.id   AF-A0A7S3CRL3-F1
#
_cell.length_a   1.000
_cell.length_b   1.000
_cell.length_c   1.000
_cell.angle_alpha   90.00
_cell.angle_beta   90.00
_cell.angle_gamma   90.00
#
_symmetry.space_group_name_H-M   'P 1'
#
loop_
_entity.id
_entity.type
_entity.pdbx_description
1 polymer ?
#
loop_
_entity_poly.entity_id
_entity_poly.type
_entity_poly.pdbx_seq_one_letter_code
_entity_poly.pdbx_strand_id
1 'polypeptide(L)'
;SSILALNNIKHGLMREQDHLVVAHVWSRAKEEYLDFRLKRQFIRDTVEADCSGLAGRFNYIDDEMLPGSNVTAKQLLNEMAQKQNASIIVVGTHGRKGPKADPTVMGSAVQYLSVETCRPVFIVKDPHVAKDRPDGFRYAACVDGSKKSLDALKMICDLKRPIDKITVITCEQANIDTAFVKGQVTHL
;
A
#
# COMPACT_ATOMS: atom_id res chain seq x y z
N SER A 1 7.69 8.71 -1.80
CA SER A 1 6.55 9.49 -2.34
C SER A 1 5.54 8.53 -2.97
N SER A 2 4.31 8.96 -3.24
CA SER A 2 3.27 8.10 -3.86
C SER A 2 3.66 7.55 -5.24
N ILE A 3 4.38 8.34 -6.05
CA ILE A 3 4.90 7.89 -7.36
C ILE A 3 5.91 6.75 -7.20
N LEU A 4 6.78 6.83 -6.18
CA LEU A 4 7.73 5.75 -5.93
C LEU A 4 7.03 4.47 -5.47
N ALA A 5 5.97 4.59 -4.68
CA ALA A 5 5.14 3.43 -4.30
C ALA A 5 4.45 2.82 -5.54
N LEU A 6 3.88 3.66 -6.42
CA LEU A 6 3.29 3.23 -7.69
C LEU A 6 4.29 2.44 -8.55
N ASN A 7 5.48 2.99 -8.75
CA ASN A 7 6.54 2.33 -9.53
C ASN A 7 7.02 1.04 -8.88
N ASN A 8 7.10 0.99 -7.55
CA ASN A 8 7.46 -0.21 -6.82
C ASN A 8 6.46 -1.35 -7.04
N ILE A 9 5.16 -1.03 -7.03
CA ILE A 9 4.11 -2.01 -7.31
C ILE A 9 4.15 -2.47 -8.76
N LYS A 10 4.13 -1.51 -9.70
CA LYS A 10 4.06 -1.77 -11.14
C LYS A 10 5.21 -2.65 -11.64
N HIS A 11 6.42 -2.43 -11.13
CA HIS A 11 7.63 -3.11 -11.60
C HIS A 11 8.16 -4.19 -10.65
N GLY A 12 7.63 -4.29 -9.44
CA GLY A 12 8.18 -5.16 -8.39
C GLY A 12 7.23 -6.24 -7.90
N LEU A 13 5.95 -5.89 -7.72
CA LEU A 13 5.00 -6.75 -6.99
C LEU A 13 3.82 -7.24 -7.84
N MET A 14 3.41 -6.50 -8.87
CA MET A 14 2.32 -6.93 -9.74
C MET A 14 2.68 -8.16 -10.56
N ARG A 15 1.75 -9.10 -10.64
CA ARG A 15 1.73 -10.25 -11.54
C ARG A 15 0.87 -9.97 -12.78
N GLU A 16 0.83 -10.92 -13.70
CA GLU A 16 0.08 -10.78 -14.95
C GLU A 16 -1.44 -10.66 -14.72
N GLN A 17 -1.97 -11.39 -13.73
CA GLN A 17 -3.39 -11.37 -13.37
C GLN A 17 -3.81 -10.17 -12.50
N ASP A 18 -2.86 -9.39 -11.99
CA ASP A 18 -3.18 -8.33 -11.03
C ASP A 18 -3.73 -7.08 -11.73
N HIS A 19 -4.67 -6.41 -11.07
CA HIS A 19 -5.23 -5.14 -11.49
C HIS A 19 -4.72 -4.00 -10.60
N LEU A 20 -4.42 -2.86 -11.20
CA LEU A 20 -3.97 -1.65 -10.53
C LEU A 20 -5.05 -0.58 -10.59
N VAL A 21 -5.47 -0.10 -9.41
CA VAL A 21 -6.33 1.08 -9.29
C VAL A 21 -5.55 2.19 -8.61
N VAL A 22 -5.40 3.33 -9.29
CA VAL A 22 -4.84 4.53 -8.67
C VAL A 22 -5.99 5.43 -8.24
N ALA A 23 -6.08 5.64 -6.92
CA ALA A 23 -7.07 6.50 -6.29
C ALA A 23 -6.46 7.87 -5.96
N HIS A 24 -7.12 8.94 -6.38
CA HIS A 24 -6.70 10.31 -6.11
C HIS A 24 -7.83 11.15 -5.52
N VAL A 25 -7.60 11.72 -4.34
CA VAL A 25 -8.53 12.70 -3.75
C VAL A 25 -7.96 14.10 -3.93
N TRP A 26 -8.75 14.97 -4.54
CA TRP A 26 -8.39 16.36 -4.84
C TRP A 26 -9.41 17.33 -4.24
N SER A 27 -9.17 18.64 -4.32
CA SER A 27 -10.15 19.64 -3.89
C SER A 27 -10.02 20.91 -4.69
N ARG A 28 -11.12 21.47 -5.17
CA ARG A 28 -11.11 22.69 -6.01
C ARG A 28 -10.38 23.87 -5.39
N ALA A 29 -10.58 24.11 -4.09
CA ALA A 29 -9.88 25.19 -3.37
C ALA A 29 -8.35 25.05 -3.39
N LYS A 30 -7.80 23.83 -3.52
CA LYS A 30 -6.36 23.61 -3.64
C LYS A 30 -5.87 23.83 -5.07
N GLU A 31 -6.67 23.50 -6.08
CA GLU A 31 -6.30 23.67 -7.49
C GLU A 31 -5.94 25.13 -7.84
N GLU A 32 -6.42 26.09 -7.06
CA GLU A 32 -6.13 27.53 -7.21
C GLU A 32 -4.69 27.89 -6.85
N TYR A 33 -4.10 27.26 -5.82
CA TYR A 33 -2.79 27.64 -5.28
C TYR A 33 -1.71 26.56 -5.38
N LEU A 34 -2.05 25.33 -5.76
CA LEU A 34 -1.06 24.28 -5.96
C LEU A 34 -0.22 24.53 -7.22
N ASP A 35 1.07 24.19 -7.12
CA ASP A 35 1.97 24.03 -8.27
C ASP A 35 1.29 23.16 -9.33
N PHE A 36 1.47 23.51 -10.60
CA PHE A 36 0.86 22.81 -11.74
C PHE A 36 1.05 21.28 -11.67
N ARG A 37 2.20 20.81 -11.20
CA ARG A 37 2.52 19.37 -11.08
C ARG A 37 1.71 18.63 -10.01
N LEU A 38 1.01 19.38 -9.17
CA LEU A 38 0.20 18.87 -8.06
C LEU A 38 -1.30 19.02 -8.32
N LYS A 39 -1.68 19.56 -9.49
CA LYS A 39 -3.06 19.71 -9.91
C LYS A 39 -3.65 18.39 -10.39
N ARG A 40 -4.96 18.25 -10.24
CA ARG A 40 -5.71 17.03 -10.59
C ARG A 40 -5.39 16.54 -12.00
N GLN A 41 -5.53 17.40 -13.00
CA GLN A 41 -5.36 17.00 -14.40
C GLN A 41 -3.93 16.52 -14.67
N PHE A 42 -2.92 17.25 -14.19
CA PHE A 42 -1.53 16.86 -14.38
C PHE A 42 -1.21 15.50 -13.73
N ILE A 43 -1.68 15.27 -12.50
CA ILE A 43 -1.48 14.00 -11.81
C ILE A 43 -2.15 12.86 -12.59
N ARG A 44 -3.37 13.08 -13.08
CA ARG A 44 -4.10 12.10 -13.89
C ARG A 44 -3.33 11.77 -15.17
N ASP A 45 -2.97 12.78 -15.95
CA ASP A 45 -2.26 12.62 -17.22
C ASP A 45 -0.93 11.88 -17.03
N THR A 46 -0.18 12.25 -15.97
CA THR A 46 1.09 11.60 -15.62
C THR A 46 0.89 10.13 -15.28
N VAL A 47 -0.09 9.80 -14.42
CA VAL A 47 -0.34 8.41 -14.01
C VAL A 47 -0.86 7.57 -15.16
N GLU A 48 -1.79 8.09 -15.96
CA GLU A 48 -2.32 7.40 -17.14
C GLU A 48 -1.21 7.13 -18.17
N ALA A 49 -0.33 8.10 -18.42
CA ALA A 49 0.84 7.91 -19.28
C ALA A 49 1.79 6.84 -18.71
N ASP A 50 2.13 6.93 -17.43
CA ASP A 50 3.01 5.98 -16.74
C ASP A 50 2.44 4.55 -16.71
N CYS A 51 1.13 4.41 -16.69
CA CYS A 51 0.43 3.13 -16.59
C CYS A 51 -0.14 2.62 -17.92
N SER A 52 0.11 3.31 -19.03
CA SER A 52 -0.38 2.95 -20.38
C SER A 52 -0.05 1.51 -20.78
N GLY A 53 1.11 0.99 -20.37
CA GLY A 53 1.55 -0.39 -20.63
C GLY A 53 0.77 -1.49 -19.89
N LEU A 54 -0.12 -1.14 -18.94
CA LEU A 54 -0.93 -2.12 -18.20
C LEU A 54 -2.23 -2.50 -18.94
N ALA A 55 -2.57 -1.80 -20.03
CA ALA A 55 -3.80 -2.02 -20.81
C ALA A 55 -5.05 -2.08 -19.91
N GLY A 56 -5.95 -3.05 -20.12
CA GLY A 56 -7.19 -3.21 -19.34
C GLY A 56 -7.01 -3.57 -17.86
N ARG A 57 -5.76 -3.65 -17.36
CA ARG A 57 -5.46 -3.94 -15.95
C ARG A 57 -5.25 -2.69 -15.11
N PHE A 58 -5.45 -1.50 -15.68
CA PHE A 58 -5.29 -0.24 -14.98
C PHE A 58 -6.58 0.58 -14.99
N ASN A 59 -6.89 1.19 -13.84
CA ASN A 59 -7.94 2.17 -13.71
C ASN A 59 -7.48 3.37 -12.88
N TYR A 60 -7.81 4.58 -13.33
CA TYR A 60 -7.65 5.81 -12.56
C TYR A 60 -9.02 6.25 -12.04
N ILE A 61 -9.13 6.42 -10.74
CA ILE A 61 -10.33 6.96 -10.11
C ILE A 61 -9.96 8.16 -9.26
N ASP A 62 -10.82 9.17 -9.28
CA ASP A 62 -10.68 10.33 -8.42
C ASP A 62 -11.98 10.73 -7.74
N ASP A 63 -11.84 11.46 -6.64
CA ASP A 63 -12.97 12.02 -5.90
C ASP A 63 -12.64 13.43 -5.40
N GLU A 64 -13.62 14.32 -5.45
CA GLU A 64 -13.48 15.70 -4.99
C GLU A 64 -13.86 15.81 -3.51
N MET A 65 -12.92 16.29 -2.70
CA MET A 65 -13.20 16.66 -1.32
C MET A 65 -13.97 18.00 -1.30
N LEU A 66 -15.28 17.90 -1.11
CA LEU A 66 -16.20 19.03 -1.11
C LEU A 66 -15.90 20.04 0.01
N PRO A 67 -15.99 21.35 -0.26
CA PRO A 67 -15.86 22.39 0.76
C PRO A 67 -16.88 22.20 1.90
N GLY A 68 -16.44 22.39 3.15
CA GLY A 68 -17.30 22.26 4.33
C GLY A 68 -17.67 20.82 4.70
N SER A 69 -17.20 19.81 3.95
CA SER A 69 -17.38 18.41 4.31
C SER A 69 -16.55 18.06 5.55
N ASN A 70 -17.14 17.26 6.45
CA ASN A 70 -16.43 16.64 7.57
C ASN A 70 -15.62 15.40 7.14
N VAL A 71 -15.71 15.00 5.87
CA VAL A 71 -14.99 13.87 5.31
C VAL A 71 -13.59 14.31 4.87
N THR A 72 -12.59 13.64 5.42
CA THR A 72 -11.18 13.89 5.10
C THR A 72 -10.72 13.07 3.90
N ALA A 73 -9.66 13.52 3.22
CA ALA A 73 -9.12 12.81 2.05
C ALA A 73 -8.74 11.34 2.33
N LYS A 74 -8.26 11.03 3.53
CA LYS A 74 -7.91 9.67 3.97
C LYS A 74 -9.14 8.77 4.16
N GLN A 75 -10.29 9.33 4.55
CA GLN A 75 -11.57 8.63 4.60
C GLN A 75 -12.06 8.32 3.19
N LEU A 76 -12.06 9.31 2.30
CA LEU A 76 -12.41 9.12 0.89
C LEU A 76 -11.54 8.04 0.22
N LEU A 77 -10.23 8.03 0.46
CA LEU A 77 -9.35 6.98 -0.07
C LEU A 77 -9.73 5.58 0.44
N ASN A 78 -10.11 5.44 1.71
CA ASN A 78 -10.57 4.17 2.28
C ASN A 78 -11.90 3.73 1.65
N GLU A 79 -12.85 4.66 1.47
CA GLU A 79 -14.12 4.40 0.80
C GLU A 79 -13.93 4.01 -0.67
N MET A 80 -13.02 4.67 -1.39
CA MET A 80 -12.66 4.32 -2.76
C MET A 80 -12.10 2.90 -2.84
N ALA A 81 -11.19 2.54 -1.92
CA ALA A 81 -10.66 1.18 -1.85
C ALA A 81 -11.75 0.14 -1.56
N GLN A 82 -12.71 0.47 -0.70
CA GLN A 82 -13.86 -0.39 -0.41
C GLN A 82 -14.76 -0.58 -1.64
N LYS A 83 -15.14 0.53 -2.31
CA LYS A 83 -15.99 0.53 -3.52
C LYS A 83 -15.37 -0.28 -4.66
N GLN A 84 -14.04 -0.25 -4.77
CA GLN A 84 -13.29 -1.00 -5.79
C GLN A 84 -12.97 -2.44 -5.38
N ASN A 85 -13.41 -2.89 -4.21
CA ASN A 85 -13.07 -4.20 -3.65
C ASN A 85 -11.56 -4.48 -3.66
N ALA A 86 -10.74 -3.47 -3.35
CA ALA A 86 -9.29 -3.60 -3.36
C ALA A 86 -8.84 -4.71 -2.40
N SER A 87 -8.00 -5.63 -2.88
CA SER A 87 -7.43 -6.69 -2.02
C SER A 87 -6.37 -6.14 -1.07
N ILE A 88 -5.61 -5.14 -1.51
CA ILE A 88 -4.54 -4.48 -0.75
C ILE A 88 -4.55 -2.99 -1.10
N ILE A 89 -4.36 -2.12 -0.11
CA ILE A 89 -4.12 -0.69 -0.31
C ILE A 89 -2.61 -0.43 -0.24
N VAL A 90 -2.05 0.21 -1.26
CA VAL A 90 -0.63 0.57 -1.27
C VAL A 90 -0.46 2.06 -1.09
N VAL A 91 0.38 2.46 -0.13
CA VAL A 91 0.71 3.87 0.11
C VAL A 91 2.21 4.03 0.33
N GLY A 92 2.76 5.19 -0.06
CA GLY A 92 4.08 5.61 0.42
C GLY A 92 3.99 6.10 1.88
N THR A 93 5.12 6.18 2.58
CA THR A 93 5.14 6.68 3.98
C THR A 93 4.81 8.14 4.18
N HIS A 94 5.09 8.96 3.18
CA HIS A 94 4.86 10.39 3.22
C HIS A 94 4.20 10.85 1.93
N GLY A 95 3.26 11.79 2.08
CA GLY A 95 2.63 12.47 0.95
C GLY A 95 3.48 13.64 0.44
N ARG A 96 2.79 14.59 -0.20
CA ARG A 96 3.37 15.77 -0.85
C ARG A 96 4.37 16.58 -0.01
N LYS A 97 4.15 16.67 1.32
CA LYS A 97 5.00 17.46 2.22
C LYS A 97 6.39 16.83 2.46
N GLY A 98 6.66 15.66 1.88
CA GLY A 98 7.96 15.00 2.01
C GLY A 98 8.16 14.32 3.38
N PRO A 99 9.37 13.77 3.59
CA PRO A 99 9.73 13.10 4.82
C PRO A 99 9.67 14.04 6.03
N LYS A 100 9.43 13.47 7.21
CA LYS A 100 9.46 14.19 8.48
C LYS A 100 10.88 14.20 9.04
N ALA A 101 11.16 15.18 9.91
CA ALA A 101 12.45 15.27 10.60
C ALA A 101 12.73 13.99 11.40
N ASP A 102 11.70 13.45 12.04
CA ASP A 102 11.74 12.13 12.65
C ASP A 102 11.29 11.06 11.62
N PRO A 103 12.17 10.12 11.23
CA PRO A 103 11.86 9.08 10.25
C PRO A 103 10.86 8.03 10.76
N THR A 104 10.58 8.00 12.07
CA THR A 104 9.57 7.12 12.67
C THR A 104 8.15 7.67 12.49
N VAL A 105 8.01 8.96 12.19
CA VAL A 105 6.71 9.63 12.04
C VAL A 105 6.15 9.43 10.63
N MET A 106 4.98 8.79 10.57
CA MET A 106 4.22 8.59 9.34
C MET A 106 3.44 9.85 8.94
N GLY A 107 3.13 10.00 7.65
CA GLY A 107 2.13 10.97 7.22
C GLY A 107 0.76 10.66 7.82
N SER A 108 -0.04 11.69 8.14
CA SER A 108 -1.34 11.53 8.81
C SER A 108 -2.33 10.64 8.04
N ALA A 109 -2.26 10.61 6.71
CA ALA A 109 -3.06 9.71 5.88
C ALA A 109 -2.63 8.24 6.03
N VAL A 110 -1.32 7.99 6.07
CA VAL A 110 -0.74 6.64 6.23
C VAL A 110 -1.02 6.11 7.62
N GLN A 111 -0.84 6.95 8.64
CA GLN A 111 -1.18 6.61 10.03
C GLN A 111 -2.67 6.23 10.14
N TYR A 112 -3.56 7.05 9.58
CA TYR A 112 -4.99 6.73 9.55
C TYR A 112 -5.28 5.40 8.86
N LEU A 113 -4.76 5.18 7.65
CA LEU A 113 -4.98 3.94 6.92
C LEU A 113 -4.39 2.73 7.64
N SER A 114 -3.31 2.89 8.40
CA SER A 114 -2.71 1.77 9.15
C SER A 114 -3.57 1.26 10.31
N VAL A 115 -4.55 2.05 10.77
CA VAL A 115 -5.39 1.73 11.92
C VAL A 115 -6.87 1.55 11.53
N GLU A 116 -7.38 2.41 10.66
CA GLU A 116 -8.82 2.58 10.40
C GLU A 116 -9.29 2.00 9.06
N THR A 117 -8.39 1.43 8.27
CA THR A 117 -8.71 0.84 6.96
C THR A 117 -9.60 -0.39 7.07
N CYS A 118 -10.40 -0.64 6.03
CA CYS A 118 -11.12 -1.91 5.88
C CYS A 118 -10.31 -2.99 5.14
N ARG A 119 -9.17 -2.63 4.55
CA ARG A 119 -8.32 -3.52 3.73
C ARG A 119 -6.86 -3.51 4.21
N PRO A 120 -6.13 -4.63 4.08
CA PRO A 120 -4.70 -4.68 4.37
C PRO A 120 -3.91 -3.57 3.67
N VAL A 121 -2.96 -2.94 4.38
CA VAL A 121 -2.16 -1.82 3.86
C VAL A 121 -0.71 -2.22 3.70
N PHE A 122 -0.19 -2.01 2.51
CA PHE A 122 1.22 -2.12 2.21
C PHE A 122 1.86 -0.72 2.19
N ILE A 123 2.70 -0.44 3.19
CA ILE A 123 3.35 0.87 3.35
C ILE A 123 4.77 0.81 2.79
N VAL A 124 5.01 1.51 1.69
CA VAL A 124 6.32 1.59 1.03
C VAL A 124 7.16 2.71 1.67
N LYS A 125 8.15 2.30 2.45
CA LYS A 125 9.16 3.17 3.09
C LYS A 125 10.32 3.49 2.15
N ASP A 126 11.02 2.44 1.74
CA ASP A 126 12.20 2.51 0.89
C ASP A 126 11.94 1.67 -0.37
N PRO A 127 11.59 2.31 -1.50
CA PRO A 127 11.18 1.62 -2.71
C PRO A 127 12.40 0.99 -3.39
N HIS A 128 12.53 -0.33 -3.29
CA HIS A 128 13.50 -1.09 -4.07
C HIS A 128 12.82 -1.83 -5.22
N VAL A 129 13.39 -1.73 -6.42
CA VAL A 129 12.89 -2.47 -7.58
C VAL A 129 13.49 -3.87 -7.61
N ALA A 130 12.72 -4.82 -8.14
CA ALA A 130 13.12 -6.23 -8.21
C ALA A 130 14.46 -6.45 -8.91
N LYS A 131 14.80 -5.63 -9.91
CA LYS A 131 16.08 -5.71 -10.64
C LYS A 131 17.32 -5.49 -9.76
N ASP A 132 17.18 -4.75 -8.65
CA ASP A 132 18.28 -4.45 -7.74
C ASP A 132 18.41 -5.52 -6.62
N ARG A 133 17.62 -6.59 -6.70
CA ARG A 133 17.53 -7.67 -5.71
C ARG A 133 17.63 -9.04 -6.42
N PRO A 134 18.81 -9.43 -6.93
CA PRO A 134 18.98 -10.68 -7.67
C PRO A 134 18.63 -11.92 -6.82
N ASP A 135 18.83 -11.84 -5.51
CA ASP A 135 18.50 -12.89 -4.54
C ASP A 135 17.04 -12.81 -4.03
N GLY A 136 16.19 -12.01 -4.67
CA GLY A 136 14.82 -11.77 -4.25
C GLY A 136 14.67 -10.84 -3.05
N PHE A 137 13.42 -10.59 -2.68
CA PHE A 137 13.04 -9.88 -1.47
C PHE A 137 13.10 -10.80 -0.26
N ARG A 138 13.37 -10.21 0.91
CA ARG A 138 13.24 -10.86 2.21
C ARG A 138 12.05 -10.25 2.93
N TYR A 139 11.02 -11.05 3.13
CA TYR A 139 9.87 -10.69 3.93
C TYR A 139 10.06 -11.17 5.36
N ALA A 140 9.63 -10.37 6.32
CA ALA A 140 9.48 -10.79 7.70
C ALA A 140 8.00 -10.71 8.07
N ALA A 141 7.47 -11.79 8.65
CA ALA A 141 6.10 -11.86 9.11
C ALA A 141 6.10 -12.04 10.64
N CYS A 142 5.60 -11.04 11.36
CA CYS A 142 5.41 -11.15 12.81
C CYS A 142 4.09 -11.88 13.08
N VAL A 143 4.18 -13.04 13.73
CA VAL A 143 3.03 -13.91 13.99
C VAL A 143 2.89 -14.17 15.49
N ASP A 144 1.70 -13.89 16.02
CA ASP A 144 1.33 -14.09 17.43
C ASP A 144 0.33 -15.25 17.61
N GLY A 145 0.00 -15.96 16.53
CA GLY A 145 -0.97 -17.06 16.52
C GLY A 145 -2.43 -16.62 16.37
N SER A 146 -2.72 -15.31 16.41
CA SER A 146 -4.06 -14.81 16.11
C SER A 146 -4.43 -15.05 14.64
N LYS A 147 -5.73 -15.15 14.36
CA LYS A 147 -6.23 -15.27 12.99
C LYS A 147 -5.71 -14.14 12.08
N LYS A 148 -5.69 -12.91 12.59
CA LYS A 148 -5.22 -11.74 11.83
C LYS A 148 -3.74 -11.84 11.44
N SER A 149 -2.88 -12.34 12.32
CA SER A 149 -1.46 -12.49 12.00
C SER A 149 -1.20 -13.65 11.05
N LEU A 150 -1.98 -14.73 11.14
CA LEU A 150 -1.95 -15.84 10.17
C LEU A 150 -2.47 -15.42 8.79
N ASP A 151 -3.55 -14.65 8.72
CA ASP A 151 -4.07 -14.08 7.47
C ASP A 151 -3.03 -13.16 6.81
N ALA A 152 -2.29 -12.39 7.60
CA ALA A 152 -1.18 -11.56 7.11
C ALA A 152 -0.01 -12.40 6.59
N LEU A 153 0.36 -13.49 7.28
CA LEU A 153 1.37 -14.43 6.79
C LEU A 153 0.95 -15.05 5.45
N LYS A 154 -0.30 -15.52 5.36
CA LYS A 154 -0.85 -16.09 4.12
C LYS A 154 -0.79 -15.07 2.97
N MET A 155 -1.16 -13.82 3.22
CA MET A 155 -1.04 -12.76 2.21
C MET A 155 0.40 -12.59 1.71
N ILE A 156 1.40 -12.64 2.60
CA ILE A 156 2.80 -12.53 2.19
C ILE A 156 3.22 -13.77 1.37
N CYS A 157 2.76 -14.97 1.73
CA CYS A 157 2.95 -16.17 0.92
C CYS A 157 2.31 -16.05 -0.47
N ASP A 158 1.13 -15.42 -0.55
CA ASP A 158 0.46 -15.18 -1.83
C ASP A 158 1.17 -14.11 -2.66
N LEU A 159 1.90 -13.17 -2.06
CA LEU A 159 2.64 -12.11 -2.75
C LEU A 159 4.04 -12.53 -3.20
N LYS A 160 4.73 -13.39 -2.43
CA LYS A 160 6.13 -13.73 -2.70
C LYS A 160 6.33 -14.35 -4.09
N ARG A 161 7.48 -14.11 -4.70
CA ARG A 161 7.96 -14.88 -5.86
C ARG A 161 8.72 -16.11 -5.38
N PRO A 162 8.98 -17.11 -6.25
CA PRO A 162 9.74 -18.30 -5.88
C PRO A 162 11.13 -18.03 -5.30
N ILE A 163 11.79 -16.95 -5.75
CA ILE A 163 13.12 -16.55 -5.28
C ILE A 163 13.11 -15.79 -3.94
N ASP A 164 11.96 -15.25 -3.55
CA ASP A 164 11.83 -14.45 -2.34
C ASP A 164 11.79 -15.35 -1.10
N LYS A 165 12.24 -14.84 0.04
CA LYS A 165 12.32 -15.58 1.31
C LYS A 165 11.40 -14.97 2.35
N ILE A 166 10.69 -15.80 3.12
CA ILE A 166 9.90 -15.37 4.27
C ILE A 166 10.60 -15.84 5.55
N THR A 167 10.78 -14.92 6.50
CA THR A 167 11.17 -15.23 7.88
C THR A 167 9.98 -14.97 8.79
N VAL A 168 9.48 -16.02 9.45
CA VAL A 168 8.43 -15.87 10.46
C VAL A 168 9.08 -15.55 11.81
N ILE A 169 8.64 -14.46 12.43
CA ILE A 169 9.12 -13.99 13.72
C ILE A 169 7.97 -14.13 14.72
N THR A 170 8.17 -14.94 15.74
CA THR A 170 7.23 -15.12 16.84
C THR A 170 7.88 -14.60 18.12
N CYS A 171 7.16 -13.81 18.91
CA CYS A 171 7.61 -13.45 20.25
C CYS A 171 6.92 -14.38 21.24
N GLU A 172 7.70 -15.14 22.00
CA GLU A 172 7.14 -16.00 23.04
C GLU A 172 6.77 -15.14 24.25
N GLN A 173 5.47 -15.10 24.54
CA GLN A 173 4.91 -14.54 25.76
C GLN A 173 4.07 -15.63 26.41
N ALA A 174 3.77 -15.50 27.71
CA ALA A 174 3.03 -16.53 28.46
C ALA A 174 1.69 -16.95 27.80
N ASN A 175 1.14 -16.13 26.91
CA ASN A 175 -0.14 -16.35 26.23
C ASN A 175 -0.02 -16.75 24.75
N ILE A 176 1.19 -17.01 24.23
CA ILE A 176 1.40 -17.38 22.82
C ILE A 176 1.84 -18.84 22.74
N ASP A 177 1.00 -19.68 22.12
CA ASP A 177 1.33 -21.07 21.84
C ASP A 177 2.24 -21.17 20.59
N THR A 178 3.55 -21.23 20.83
CA THR A 178 4.56 -21.33 19.76
C THR A 178 4.49 -22.65 18.99
N ALA A 179 4.00 -23.74 19.61
CA ALA A 179 3.83 -25.02 18.94
C ALA A 179 2.69 -24.96 17.93
N PHE A 180 1.57 -24.32 18.30
CA PHE A 180 0.47 -24.04 17.38
C PHE A 180 0.93 -23.25 16.15
N VAL A 181 1.68 -22.16 16.35
CA VAL A 181 2.20 -21.34 15.24
C VAL A 181 3.10 -22.14 14.31
N LYS A 182 4.05 -22.92 14.85
CA LYS A 182 4.93 -23.79 14.05
C LYS A 182 4.14 -24.79 13.20
N GLY A 183 3.08 -25.36 13.77
CA GLY A 183 2.16 -26.24 13.04
C GLY A 183 1.53 -25.55 11.84
N GLN A 184 0.95 -24.36 12.03
CA GLN A 184 0.30 -23.60 10.95
C GLN A 184 1.27 -23.19 9.84
N VAL A 185 2.48 -22.73 10.20
CA VAL A 185 3.51 -22.29 9.23
C VAL A 185 3.96 -23.44 8.32
N THR A 186 4.00 -24.67 8.82
CA THR A 186 4.45 -25.83 8.03
C THR A 186 3.44 -26.23 6.94
N HIS A 187 2.19 -25.77 7.03
CA HIS A 187 1.10 -26.08 6.10
C HIS A 187 0.79 -24.97 5.09
N LEU A 188 1.50 -23.82 5.16
CA LEU A 188 1.37 -22.67 4.26
C LEU A 188 2.44 -22.70 3.16
#